data_AF-K0RUV1-F1
#
_entry.id   AF-K0RUV1-F1
#
_cell.length_a   1.000
_cell.length_b   1.000
_cell.length_c   1.000
_cell.angle_alpha   90.00
_cell.angle_beta   90.00
_cell.angle_gamma   90.00
#
_symmetry.space_group_name_H-M   'P 1'
#
loop_
_entity.id
_entity.type
_entity.pdbx_description
1 polymer ?
#
loop_
_entity_poly.entity_id
_entity_poly.type
_entity_poly.pdbx_seq_one_letter_code
_entity_poly.pdbx_strand_id
1 'polypeptide(L)' 'MFVHSYIWLACCQYLSGPIEVEGAKAGDLLKVEFLNLGPLDGDEWGFTGTFAKENGGGFLTDHFPCATKVRW' A
#
# COMPACT_ATOMS: atom_id res chain seq x y z
N MET A 1 14.40 -13.72 -1.02
CA MET A 1 13.66 -12.72 -0.23
C MET A 1 13.00 -13.40 0.96
N PHE A 2 13.72 -13.38 2.07
CA PHE A 2 13.41 -14.08 3.32
C PHE A 2 12.29 -13.34 4.07
N VAL A 3 11.34 -14.09 4.62
CA VAL A 3 10.39 -13.55 5.60
C VAL A 3 11.10 -13.65 6.94
N HIS A 4 11.67 -12.54 7.40
CA HIS A 4 12.11 -12.40 8.78
C HIS A 4 11.48 -11.13 9.35
N SER A 5 10.76 -11.31 10.46
CA SER A 5 10.54 -10.34 11.54
C SER A 5 9.69 -9.10 11.24
N TYR A 6 8.45 -9.10 11.78
CA TYR A 6 7.56 -7.97 12.06
C TYR A 6 7.66 -6.75 11.12
N ILE A 7 6.70 -6.63 10.19
CA ILE A 7 6.41 -5.36 9.51
C ILE A 7 5.82 -4.39 10.54
N TRP A 8 6.39 -3.19 10.64
CA TRP A 8 5.84 -2.11 11.46
C TRP A 8 4.79 -1.33 10.66
N LEU A 9 3.52 -1.46 11.05
CA LEU A 9 2.40 -0.93 10.24
C LEU A 9 2.36 0.59 10.16
N ALA A 10 2.98 1.30 11.11
CA ALA A 10 2.91 2.75 11.17
C ALA A 10 3.86 3.48 10.21
N CYS A 11 4.79 2.77 9.54
CA CYS A 11 5.61 3.34 8.45
C CYS A 11 5.06 2.97 7.08
N CYS A 12 3.93 2.26 7.01
CA CYS A 12 3.34 1.91 5.72
C CYS A 12 2.82 3.18 5.01
N GLN A 13 2.57 3.04 3.71
CA GLN A 13 2.10 4.11 2.82
C GLN A 13 3.11 5.26 2.60
N TYR A 14 4.23 4.96 1.96
CA TYR A 14 5.09 5.99 1.38
C TYR A 14 4.40 6.62 0.18
N LEU A 15 4.08 7.92 0.29
CA LEU A 15 3.45 8.70 -0.77
C LEU A 15 4.50 9.54 -1.50
N SER A 16 4.44 9.57 -2.83
CA SER A 16 5.23 10.50 -3.63
C SER A 16 4.57 11.88 -3.61
N GLY A 17 5.34 12.91 -3.26
CA GLY A 17 4.86 14.29 -3.10
C GLY A 17 5.31 14.92 -1.78
N PRO A 18 4.68 16.03 -1.34
CA PRO A 18 3.54 16.71 -1.97
C PRO A 18 3.88 17.36 -3.32
N ILE A 19 2.88 17.53 -4.18
CA ILE A 19 3.00 18.25 -5.45
C ILE A 19 2.21 19.56 -5.32
N GLU A 20 2.88 20.69 -5.54
CA GLU A 20 2.23 22.00 -5.55
C GLU A 20 1.51 22.24 -6.88
N VAL A 21 0.31 22.81 -6.79
CA VAL A 21 -0.48 23.28 -7.95
C VAL A 21 -0.59 24.79 -7.85
N GLU A 22 0.16 25.49 -8.70
CA GLU A 22 0.21 26.95 -8.69
C GLU A 22 -1.19 27.56 -8.84
N GLY A 23 -1.52 28.49 -7.94
CA GLY A 23 -2.80 29.21 -7.95
C GLY A 23 -3.98 28.49 -7.30
N ALA A 24 -3.83 27.22 -6.91
CA ALA A 24 -4.86 26.50 -6.16
C ALA A 24 -5.06 27.10 -4.75
N LYS A 25 -6.31 27.24 -4.33
CA LYS A 25 -6.69 27.82 -3.03
C LYS A 25 -7.61 26.88 -2.24
N ALA A 26 -7.73 27.15 -0.95
CA ALA A 26 -8.66 26.42 -0.09
C ALA A 26 -10.10 26.56 -0.62
N GLY A 27 -10.77 25.42 -0.84
CA GLY A 27 -12.12 25.36 -1.40
C GLY A 27 -12.18 25.03 -2.90
N ASP A 28 -11.07 25.07 -3.61
CA ASP A 28 -11.01 24.65 -5.02
C ASP A 28 -11.14 23.12 -5.17
N LEU A 29 -11.60 22.69 -6.34
CA LEU A 29 -11.59 21.29 -6.74
C LEU A 29 -10.35 21.00 -7.58
N LEU A 30 -9.54 20.03 -7.17
CA LEU A 30 -8.45 19.53 -7.99
C LEU A 30 -8.97 18.45 -8.94
N LYS A 31 -9.07 18.76 -10.23
CA LYS A 31 -9.32 17.75 -11.27
C LYS A 31 -8.02 17.00 -11.57
N VAL A 32 -7.98 15.72 -11.21
CA VAL A 32 -6.87 14.82 -11.54
C VAL A 32 -7.32 13.85 -12.62
N GLU A 33 -6.56 13.76 -13.71
CA GLU A 33 -6.76 12.77 -14.76
C GLU A 33 -5.59 11.79 -14.75
N PHE A 34 -5.88 10.51 -14.49
CA PHE A 34 -4.87 9.45 -14.54
C PHE A 34 -4.68 8.98 -15.98
N LEU A 35 -3.66 9.52 -16.65
CA LEU A 35 -3.40 9.23 -18.06
C LEU A 35 -2.83 7.82 -18.30
N ASN A 36 -2.07 7.28 -17.33
CA ASN A 36 -1.49 5.95 -17.39
C ASN A 36 -1.16 5.44 -15.97
N LEU A 37 -1.08 4.12 -15.80
CA LEU A 37 -0.64 3.46 -14.58
C LEU A 37 -0.04 2.09 -14.91
N GLY A 38 1.04 1.72 -14.23
CA GLY A 38 1.65 0.41 -14.37
C GLY A 38 2.69 0.13 -13.28
N PRO A 39 3.20 -1.12 -13.21
CA PRO A 39 4.39 -1.43 -12.42
C PRO A 39 5.62 -0.71 -12.99
N LEU A 40 6.73 -0.76 -12.26
CA LEU A 40 8.02 -0.31 -12.78
C LEU A 40 8.57 -1.35 -13.75
N ASP A 41 9.17 -0.90 -14.86
CA ASP A 41 9.78 -1.78 -15.84
C ASP A 41 10.91 -2.62 -15.19
N GLY A 42 10.84 -3.94 -15.36
CA GLY A 42 11.74 -4.91 -14.73
C GLY A 42 11.36 -5.31 -13.29
N ASP A 43 10.34 -4.68 -12.71
CA ASP A 43 9.79 -4.94 -11.37
C ASP A 43 8.27 -5.24 -11.45
N GLU A 44 7.85 -6.01 -12.45
CA GLU A 44 6.44 -6.38 -12.69
C GLU A 44 5.95 -7.51 -11.79
N TRP A 45 6.25 -7.42 -10.49
CA TRP A 45 5.84 -8.39 -9.48
C TRP A 45 5.17 -7.68 -8.30
N GLY A 46 4.34 -8.42 -7.57
CA GLY A 46 3.58 -7.91 -6.43
C GLY A 46 3.41 -8.94 -5.34
N PHE A 47 2.67 -8.57 -4.28
CA PHE A 47 2.28 -9.52 -3.25
C PHE A 47 0.89 -9.24 -2.73
N THR A 48 0.23 -10.31 -2.31
CA THR A 48 -0.94 -10.25 -1.44
C THR A 48 -0.56 -10.94 -0.13
N GLY A 49 -1.00 -10.41 0.99
CA GLY A 49 -0.79 -11.06 2.27
C GLY A 49 -1.90 -10.71 3.25
N THR A 50 -2.06 -11.58 4.24
CA THR A 50 -2.89 -11.30 5.41
C THR A 50 -1.96 -11.09 6.59
N PHE A 51 -2.30 -10.12 7.45
CA PHE A 51 -1.56 -9.91 8.69
C PHE A 51 -1.99 -10.92 9.76
N ALA A 52 -1.09 -11.20 10.71
CA ALA A 52 -1.44 -11.95 11.89
C ALA A 52 -2.44 -11.17 12.75
N LYS A 53 -3.28 -11.89 13.52
CA LYS A 53 -4.27 -11.30 14.41
C LYS A 53 -3.68 -10.26 15.35
N GLU A 54 -2.50 -10.53 15.89
CA GLU A 54 -1.81 -9.72 16.88
C GLU A 54 -1.06 -8.52 16.26
N ASN A 55 -0.97 -8.44 14.93
CA ASN A 55 -0.20 -7.40 14.23
C ASN A 55 -0.92 -6.90 12.97
N GLY A 56 -2.12 -6.31 13.16
CA GLY A 56 -2.91 -5.66 12.12
C GLY A 56 -4.20 -6.38 11.76
N GLY A 57 -4.19 -7.72 11.78
CA GLY A 57 -5.36 -8.54 11.44
C GLY A 57 -5.94 -8.25 10.05
N GLY A 58 -7.22 -8.56 9.90
CA GLY A 58 -7.97 -8.45 8.66
C GLY A 58 -9.38 -9.01 8.82
N PHE A 59 -10.18 -8.94 7.75
CA PHE A 59 -11.60 -9.27 7.81
C PHE A 59 -11.91 -10.70 8.31
N LEU A 60 -11.10 -11.70 7.92
CA LEU A 60 -11.30 -13.11 8.29
C LEU A 60 -10.30 -13.63 9.33
N THR A 61 -9.72 -12.75 10.13
CA THR A 61 -8.63 -13.10 11.05
C THR A 61 -9.01 -14.13 12.12
N ASP A 62 -10.29 -14.25 12.50
CA ASP A 62 -10.71 -15.30 13.44
C ASP A 62 -10.67 -16.71 12.81
N HIS A 63 -10.78 -16.80 11.49
CA HIS A 63 -10.65 -18.06 10.74
C HIS A 63 -9.20 -18.31 10.29
N PHE A 64 -8.47 -17.23 9.96
CA PHE A 64 -7.09 -17.27 9.47
C PHE A 64 -6.19 -16.34 10.32
N PRO A 65 -5.80 -16.76 11.54
CA PRO A 65 -5.13 -15.88 12.50
C PRO A 65 -3.65 -15.65 12.19
N CYS A 66 -3.04 -16.53 11.39
CA CYS A 66 -1.62 -16.45 11.05
C CYS A 66 -1.38 -15.56 9.83
N ALA A 67 -0.23 -14.88 9.80
CA ALA A 67 0.17 -14.12 8.63
C ALA A 67 0.42 -15.05 7.42
N THR A 68 -0.05 -14.63 6.24
CA THR A 68 0.14 -15.36 4.98
C THR A 68 0.66 -14.43 3.88
N LYS A 69 1.26 -15.00 2.83
CA LYS A 69 1.74 -14.24 1.67
C LYS A 69 1.73 -15.08 0.39
N VAL A 70 1.29 -14.47 -0.69
CA VAL A 70 1.41 -14.94 -2.08
C VAL A 70 2.13 -13.87 -2.89
N ARG A 71 3.00 -14.30 -3.82
CA ARG A 71 3.65 -13.41 -4.79
C ARG A 71 2.96 -13.54 -6.14
N TRP A 72 2.84 -12.41 -6.81
CA TRP A 72 2.33 -12.30 -8.17
C TRP A 72 3.48 -11.92 -9.07
#